data_AF-A0A2V8GTV1-F1
#
_entry.id   AF-A0A2V8GTV1-F1
#
_cell.length_a   1.000
_cell.length_b   1.000
_cell.length_c   1.000
_cell.angle_alpha   90.00
_cell.angle_beta   90.00
_cell.angle_gamma   90.00
#
_symmetry.space_group_name_H-M   'P 1'
#
loop_
_entity.id
_entity.type
_entity.pdbx_description
1 polymer ?
#
loop_
_entity_poly.entity_id
_entity_poly.type
_entity_poly.pdbx_seq_one_letter_code
_entity_poly.pdbx_strand_id
1 'polypeptide(L)'
;MQIPIPALMNDDYDFQITQQPDRVIIRYEKMDVVRIVWLEGHGHPKPGAYDYTIQGHSIGRYEGPRLVVETTKFTPDSRGFNSNRFIPATAMKKVTETYWREGDVLKMQTVSVDPLVLKQPFRWDYEYSDRKEELTPYDCDPEDSRFGAQFHKSIYPPDN
;
A
#
# COMPACT_ATOMS: atom_id res chain seq x y z
N MET A 1 5.37 -12.28 -1.93
CA MET A 1 5.79 -11.66 -0.64
C MET A 1 5.13 -10.29 -0.58
N GLN A 2 4.36 -9.97 0.47
CA GLN A 2 3.65 -8.68 0.54
C GLN A 2 4.60 -7.51 0.84
N ILE A 3 4.18 -6.29 0.48
CA ILE A 3 4.92 -5.04 0.69
C ILE A 3 4.09 -4.13 1.60
N PRO A 4 4.67 -3.59 2.70
CA PRO A 4 3.93 -2.75 3.63
C PRO A 4 3.63 -1.36 3.06
N ILE A 5 2.62 -0.67 3.58
CA ILE A 5 2.45 0.78 3.35
C ILE A 5 3.46 1.59 4.20
N PRO A 6 3.90 2.77 3.74
CA PRO A 6 3.55 3.42 2.48
C PRO A 6 4.34 2.91 1.27
N ALA A 7 5.26 1.95 1.41
CA ALA A 7 6.05 1.48 0.27
C ALA A 7 5.19 0.96 -0.90
N LEU A 8 4.05 0.33 -0.60
CA LEU A 8 3.05 -0.09 -1.58
C LEU A 8 2.34 1.09 -2.27
N MET A 9 2.09 2.19 -1.55
CA MET A 9 1.46 3.40 -2.09
C MET A 9 2.39 4.24 -2.95
N ASN A 10 3.69 4.12 -2.67
CA ASN A 10 4.71 4.89 -3.36
C ASN A 10 5.13 4.27 -4.69
N ASP A 11 4.50 3.17 -5.08
CA ASP A 11 4.74 2.47 -6.33
C ASP A 11 3.67 2.86 -7.36
N ASP A 12 4.00 2.69 -8.63
CA ASP A 12 3.25 3.15 -9.80
C ASP A 12 2.19 2.14 -10.28
N TYR A 13 1.65 1.33 -9.38
CA TYR A 13 0.60 0.35 -9.68
C TYR A 13 -0.79 0.89 -9.38
N ASP A 14 -1.79 0.45 -10.15
CA ASP A 14 -3.17 0.86 -9.93
C ASP A 14 -3.76 0.20 -8.67
N PHE A 15 -4.82 0.81 -8.16
CA PHE A 15 -5.62 0.26 -7.08
C PHE A 15 -7.09 0.62 -7.23
N GLN A 16 -7.94 -0.19 -6.61
CA GLN A 16 -9.38 -0.02 -6.58
C GLN A 16 -9.83 0.21 -5.15
N ILE A 17 -10.68 1.23 -4.94
CA ILE A 17 -11.34 1.50 -3.67
C ILE A 17 -12.81 1.06 -3.76
N THR A 18 -13.22 0.19 -2.85
CA THR A 18 -14.63 -0.19 -2.67
C THR A 18 -15.10 0.26 -1.29
N GLN A 19 -16.14 1.09 -1.24
CA GLN A 19 -16.75 1.55 0.01
C GLN A 19 -17.93 0.66 0.37
N GLN A 20 -17.96 0.20 1.62
CA GLN A 20 -19.08 -0.53 2.23
C GLN A 20 -19.61 0.26 3.42
N PRO A 21 -20.79 -0.10 3.98
CA PRO A 21 -21.35 0.60 5.12
C PRO A 21 -20.43 0.62 6.34
N ASP A 22 -19.59 -0.40 6.54
CA ASP A 22 -18.78 -0.60 7.74
C ASP A 22 -17.26 -0.62 7.47
N ARG A 23 -16.83 -0.64 6.21
CA ARG A 23 -15.40 -0.70 5.86
C ARG A 23 -15.14 -0.10 4.48
N VAL A 24 -13.88 0.26 4.25
CA VAL A 24 -13.35 0.55 2.92
C VAL A 24 -12.32 -0.51 2.57
N ILE A 25 -12.42 -1.06 1.35
CA ILE A 25 -11.52 -2.09 0.85
C ILE A 25 -10.67 -1.47 -0.24
N ILE A 26 -9.35 -1.58 -0.13
CA ILE A 26 -8.38 -1.12 -1.13
C ILE A 26 -7.66 -2.34 -1.68
N ARG A 27 -7.88 -2.65 -2.95
CA ARG A 27 -7.17 -3.72 -3.69
C ARG A 27 -6.11 -3.09 -4.57
N TYR A 28 -4.86 -3.48 -4.41
CA TYR A 28 -3.75 -3.04 -5.26
C TYR A 28 -3.48 -4.08 -6.34
N GLU A 29 -3.13 -3.64 -7.55
CA GLU A 29 -2.55 -4.54 -8.56
C GLU A 29 -1.27 -5.13 -8.03
N LYS A 30 -0.37 -4.32 -7.46
CA LYS A 30 0.91 -4.83 -6.95
C LYS A 30 0.71 -5.92 -5.89
N MET A 31 1.20 -7.12 -6.19
CA MET A 31 1.16 -8.31 -5.32
C MET A 31 -0.26 -8.72 -4.88
N ASP A 32 -1.30 -8.29 -5.60
CA ASP A 32 -2.71 -8.51 -5.29
C ASP A 32 -3.08 -8.24 -3.82
N VAL A 33 -2.45 -7.22 -3.22
CA VAL A 33 -2.68 -6.89 -1.81
C VAL A 33 -4.08 -6.34 -1.62
N VAL A 34 -4.82 -6.93 -0.67
CA VAL A 34 -6.12 -6.41 -0.22
C VAL A 34 -5.95 -5.82 1.18
N ARG A 35 -6.21 -4.52 1.33
CA ARG A 35 -6.27 -3.81 2.60
C ARG A 35 -7.71 -3.54 2.99
N ILE A 36 -8.06 -3.81 4.25
CA ILE A 36 -9.36 -3.45 4.83
C ILE A 36 -9.13 -2.31 5.81
N VAL A 37 -9.84 -1.22 5.60
CA VAL A 37 -9.94 -0.08 6.50
C VAL A 37 -11.27 -0.20 7.24
N TRP A 38 -11.21 -0.50 8.53
CA TRP A 38 -12.38 -0.67 9.39
C TRP A 38 -12.93 0.69 9.80
N LEU A 39 -14.20 0.99 9.52
CA LEU A 39 -14.77 2.29 9.87
C LEU A 39 -15.14 2.35 11.36
N GLU A 40 -14.82 3.46 12.00
CA GLU A 40 -15.21 3.71 13.39
C GLU A 40 -16.73 3.72 13.56
N GLY A 41 -17.22 3.28 14.73
CA GLY A 41 -18.67 3.27 15.04
C GLY A 41 -19.42 2.03 14.59
N HIS A 42 -18.77 1.07 13.92
CA HIS A 42 -19.41 -0.15 13.39
C HIS A 42 -19.16 -1.43 14.21
N GLY A 43 -18.57 -1.31 15.41
CA GLY A 43 -18.44 -2.44 16.35
C GLY A 43 -17.45 -3.54 15.91
N HIS A 44 -16.47 -3.21 15.06
CA HIS A 44 -15.46 -4.18 14.64
C HIS A 44 -14.59 -4.70 15.79
N PRO A 45 -14.14 -5.97 15.72
CA PRO A 45 -13.13 -6.47 16.64
C PRO A 45 -11.87 -5.62 16.58
N LYS A 46 -11.37 -5.21 17.75
CA LYS A 46 -10.07 -4.56 17.86
C LYS A 46 -8.97 -5.60 17.65
N PRO A 47 -7.84 -5.23 17.02
CA PRO A 47 -6.71 -6.15 16.88
C PRO A 47 -6.19 -6.52 18.27
N GLY A 48 -5.84 -7.78 18.45
CA GLY A 48 -5.21 -8.30 19.64
C GLY A 48 -3.86 -7.63 19.94
N ALA A 49 -3.32 -7.93 21.13
CA ALA A 49 -2.03 -7.40 21.54
C ALA A 49 -0.91 -7.76 20.54
N TYR A 50 -0.97 -8.94 19.93
CA TYR A 50 0.05 -9.51 19.05
C TYR A 50 -0.33 -9.58 17.58
N ASP A 51 -1.46 -8.99 17.19
CA ASP A 51 -1.96 -9.02 15.80
C ASP A 51 -1.21 -8.01 14.93
N TYR A 52 0.09 -8.23 14.76
CA TYR A 52 0.95 -7.46 13.88
C TYR A 52 0.99 -8.11 12.50
N THR A 53 0.83 -7.32 11.45
CA THR A 53 0.86 -7.80 10.06
C THR A 53 1.75 -6.91 9.19
N ILE A 54 2.09 -7.37 7.99
CA ILE A 54 2.83 -6.55 7.01
C ILE A 54 2.00 -5.31 6.61
N GLN A 55 0.69 -5.46 6.45
CA GLN A 55 -0.21 -4.35 6.10
C GLN A 55 -0.65 -3.50 7.30
N GLY A 56 -0.31 -3.93 8.51
CA GLY A 56 -0.81 -3.31 9.74
C GLY A 56 -2.31 -3.53 9.95
N HIS A 57 -2.88 -2.70 10.82
CA HIS A 57 -4.30 -2.64 11.08
C HIS A 57 -4.79 -1.20 10.86
N SER A 58 -5.71 -1.02 9.92
CA SER A 58 -6.22 0.28 9.48
C SER A 58 -7.60 0.57 10.08
N ILE A 59 -7.73 1.75 10.70
CA ILE A 59 -8.99 2.30 11.21
C ILE A 59 -9.29 3.58 10.44
N GLY A 60 -10.51 3.71 9.92
CA GLY A 60 -10.95 4.85 9.12
C GLY A 60 -12.09 5.62 9.77
N ARG A 61 -12.15 6.93 9.51
CA ARG A 61 -13.28 7.78 9.83
C ARG A 61 -13.49 8.82 8.73
N TYR A 62 -14.74 9.23 8.53
CA TYR A 62 -15.07 10.31 7.60
C TYR A 62 -15.11 11.66 8.33
N GLU A 63 -14.35 12.62 7.83
CA GLU A 63 -14.38 14.02 8.24
C GLU A 63 -14.96 14.84 7.07
N GLY A 64 -16.29 14.94 7.03
CA GLY A 64 -16.99 15.48 5.87
C GLY A 64 -16.77 14.62 4.62
N PRO A 65 -16.26 15.17 3.50
CA PRO A 65 -16.00 14.39 2.28
C PRO A 65 -14.65 13.65 2.32
N ARG A 66 -13.89 13.75 3.41
CA ARG A 66 -12.54 13.18 3.53
C ARG A 66 -12.57 11.87 4.32
N LEU A 67 -11.94 10.84 3.79
CA LEU A 67 -11.65 9.61 4.55
C LEU A 67 -10.28 9.75 5.19
N VAL A 68 -10.22 9.78 6.52
CA VAL A 68 -8.97 9.76 7.28
C VAL A 68 -8.73 8.34 7.79
N VAL A 69 -7.60 7.75 7.43
CA VAL A 69 -7.21 6.40 7.80
C VAL A 69 -5.97 6.44 8.67
N GLU A 70 -5.98 5.74 9.79
CA GLU A 70 -4.82 5.51 10.63
C GLU A 70 -4.47 4.03 10.61
N THR A 71 -3.23 3.72 10.26
CA THR A 71 -2.71 2.37 10.23
C THR A 71 -1.56 2.22 11.23
N THR A 72 -1.62 1.19 12.06
CA THR A 72 -0.60 0.81 13.06
C THR A 72 -0.36 -0.71 13.02
N LYS A 73 0.27 -1.29 14.05
CA LYS A 73 0.45 -2.75 14.20
C LYS A 73 1.21 -3.41 13.04
N PHE A 74 2.26 -2.75 12.55
CA PHE A 74 3.12 -3.30 11.50
C PHE A 74 4.16 -4.28 12.04
N THR A 75 4.40 -5.38 11.34
CA THR A 75 5.64 -6.15 11.54
C THR A 75 6.85 -5.32 11.07
N PRO A 76 8.01 -5.39 11.75
CA PRO A 76 9.24 -4.77 11.25
C PRO A 76 9.60 -5.30 9.84
N ASP A 77 9.98 -4.41 8.93
CA ASP A 77 10.34 -4.76 7.54
C ASP A 77 11.44 -3.81 7.03
N SER A 78 12.45 -4.34 6.35
CA SER A 78 13.58 -3.57 5.79
C SER A 78 13.20 -2.65 4.62
N ARG A 79 12.01 -2.85 4.05
CA ARG A 79 11.39 -2.07 2.97
C ARG A 79 10.17 -1.28 3.49
N GLY A 80 10.12 -1.05 4.79
CA GLY A 80 8.95 -0.56 5.52
C GLY A 80 8.38 0.79 5.04
N PHE A 81 9.21 1.69 4.53
CA PHE A 81 8.77 2.98 3.95
C PHE A 81 8.98 3.10 2.44
N ASN A 82 9.94 2.36 1.87
CA ASN A 82 10.20 2.35 0.43
C ASN A 82 10.87 1.04 0.03
N SER A 83 10.33 0.37 -1.00
CA SER A 83 10.84 -0.93 -1.47
C SER A 83 12.17 -0.83 -2.20
N ASN A 84 12.37 0.23 -2.98
CA ASN A 84 13.51 0.34 -3.89
C ASN A 84 14.73 0.98 -3.20
N ARG A 85 14.51 1.72 -2.11
CA ARG A 85 15.56 2.38 -1.31
C ARG A 85 15.83 1.69 0.03
N PHE A 86 15.13 0.60 0.34
CA PHE A 86 15.31 -0.19 1.56
C PHE A 86 15.30 0.66 2.84
N ILE A 87 14.35 1.59 2.93
CA ILE A 87 14.15 2.38 4.16
C ILE A 87 13.33 1.51 5.12
N PRO A 88 13.92 1.04 6.24
CA PRO A 88 13.27 0.10 7.13
C PRO A 88 12.13 0.77 7.91
N ALA A 89 11.21 -0.04 8.45
CA ALA A 89 10.27 0.42 9.47
C ALA A 89 10.24 -0.57 10.62
N THR A 90 9.94 -0.06 11.81
CA THR A 90 9.78 -0.82 13.04
C THR A 90 8.29 -1.04 13.34
N ALA A 91 8.02 -1.79 14.41
CA ALA A 91 6.66 -1.95 14.93
C ALA A 91 6.05 -0.65 15.50
N MET A 92 6.86 0.41 15.70
CA MET A 92 6.39 1.75 16.11
C MET A 92 5.95 2.62 14.93
N LYS A 93 6.04 2.11 13.69
CA LYS A 93 5.51 2.81 12.52
C LYS A 93 4.02 3.07 12.69
N LYS A 94 3.62 4.29 12.35
CA LYS A 94 2.23 4.71 12.16
C LYS A 94 2.12 5.49 10.86
N VAL A 95 1.09 5.20 10.10
CA VAL A 95 0.78 5.88 8.84
C VAL A 95 -0.62 6.47 8.94
N THR A 96 -0.74 7.76 8.61
CA THR A 96 -2.03 8.43 8.49
C THR A 96 -2.24 8.83 7.05
N GLU A 97 -3.35 8.41 6.47
CA GLU A 97 -3.74 8.65 5.07
C GLU A 97 -5.00 9.54 5.09
N THR A 98 -5.09 10.52 4.21
CA THR A 98 -6.30 11.33 4.02
C THR A 98 -6.66 11.32 2.55
N TYR A 99 -7.81 10.75 2.21
CA TYR A 99 -8.33 10.65 0.86
C TYR A 99 -9.49 11.62 0.65
N TRP A 100 -9.52 12.28 -0.52
CA TRP A 100 -10.67 13.08 -0.94
C TRP A 100 -10.71 13.19 -2.47
N ARG A 101 -11.88 13.50 -3.04
CA ARG A 101 -12.05 13.62 -4.49
C ARG A 101 -12.32 15.09 -4.86
N GLU A 102 -11.67 15.56 -5.92
CA GLU A 102 -11.88 16.86 -6.56
C GLU A 102 -12.20 16.62 -8.04
N GLY A 103 -13.48 16.67 -8.40
CA GLY A 103 -13.95 16.28 -9.74
C GLY A 103 -13.66 14.79 -10.02
N ASP A 104 -12.87 14.52 -11.05
CA ASP A 104 -12.45 13.16 -11.43
C ASP A 104 -11.07 12.77 -10.89
N VAL A 105 -10.48 13.61 -10.03
CA VAL A 105 -9.17 13.34 -9.42
C VAL A 105 -9.35 12.89 -7.98
N LEU A 106 -8.82 11.71 -7.66
CA LEU A 106 -8.66 11.27 -6.28
C LEU A 106 -7.34 11.83 -5.75
N LYS A 107 -7.39 12.50 -4.61
CA LYS A 107 -6.21 13.01 -3.91
C LYS A 107 -5.98 12.23 -2.63
N MET A 108 -4.70 12.00 -2.32
CA MET A 108 -4.28 11.33 -1.11
C MET A 108 -3.11 12.07 -0.48
N GLN A 109 -3.20 12.36 0.81
CA GLN A 109 -2.07 12.79 1.62
C GLN A 109 -1.68 11.70 2.60
N THR A 110 -0.39 11.53 2.83
CA THR A 110 0.13 10.57 3.78
C THR A 110 1.08 11.26 4.76
N VAL A 111 0.99 10.88 6.03
CA VAL A 111 1.92 11.28 7.08
C VAL A 111 2.40 10.01 7.77
N SER A 112 3.70 9.76 7.66
CA SER A 112 4.37 8.60 8.23
C SER A 112 5.25 9.01 9.40
N VAL A 113 5.16 8.26 10.51
CA VAL A 113 6.01 8.43 11.68
C VAL A 113 6.57 7.09 12.13
N ASP A 114 7.85 7.08 12.48
CA ASP A 114 8.53 5.99 13.18
C ASP A 114 9.70 6.60 13.97
N PRO A 115 9.58 6.76 15.30
CA PRO A 115 10.56 7.46 16.11
C PRO A 115 11.97 6.84 16.10
N LEU A 116 12.11 5.57 15.72
CA LEU A 116 13.42 4.91 15.66
C LEU A 116 14.11 5.05 14.31
N VAL A 117 13.36 5.35 13.25
CA VAL A 117 13.91 5.43 11.88
C VAL A 117 13.87 6.85 11.32
N LEU A 118 12.80 7.59 11.57
CA LEU A 118 12.56 8.91 10.97
C LEU A 118 12.91 10.02 11.96
N LYS A 119 13.70 11.00 11.52
CA LYS A 119 14.04 12.20 12.32
C LYS A 119 12.85 13.13 12.56
N GLN A 120 11.87 13.10 11.66
CA GLN A 120 10.66 13.91 11.69
C GLN A 120 9.56 13.21 10.87
N PRO A 121 8.27 13.59 11.01
CA PRO A 121 7.20 13.04 10.19
C PRO A 121 7.49 13.21 8.69
N PHE A 122 7.36 12.12 7.93
CA PHE A 122 7.54 12.11 6.49
C PHE A 122 6.19 12.25 5.79
N ARG A 123 6.10 13.14 4.81
CA ARG A 123 4.84 13.46 4.10
C ARG A 123 4.96 13.20 2.62
N TRP A 124 3.89 12.68 2.04
CA TRP A 124 3.77 12.50 0.61
C TRP A 124 2.34 12.70 0.14
N ASP A 125 2.21 13.37 -1.00
CA ASP A 125 0.95 13.76 -1.60
C ASP A 125 0.85 13.11 -2.99
N TYR A 126 -0.33 12.58 -3.32
CA TYR A 126 -0.63 11.91 -4.57
C TYR A 126 -1.91 12.45 -5.18
N GLU A 127 -1.94 12.49 -6.51
CA GLU A 127 -3.13 12.71 -7.31
C GLU A 127 -3.26 11.53 -8.28
N TYR A 128 -4.46 10.94 -8.35
CA TYR A 128 -4.77 9.78 -9.17
C TYR A 128 -5.89 10.13 -10.14
N SER A 129 -5.71 9.74 -11.40
CA SER A 129 -6.77 9.75 -12.41
C SER A 129 -7.58 8.47 -12.36
N ASP A 130 -8.88 8.57 -12.62
CA ASP A 130 -9.76 7.41 -12.72
C ASP A 130 -9.40 6.54 -13.94
N ARG A 131 -9.38 5.22 -13.74
CA ARG A 131 -9.16 4.21 -14.79
C ARG A 131 -10.42 3.35 -14.89
N LYS A 132 -10.89 3.09 -16.11
CA LYS A 132 -12.17 2.39 -16.33
C LYS A 132 -12.01 0.88 -16.49
N GLU A 133 -10.82 0.43 -16.86
CA GLU A 133 -10.50 -0.97 -16.98
C GLU A 133 -10.34 -1.61 -15.60
N GLU A 134 -10.60 -2.92 -15.52
CA GLU A 134 -10.37 -3.67 -14.30
C GLU A 134 -8.87 -3.76 -13.98
N LEU A 135 -8.56 -3.93 -12.69
CA LEU A 135 -7.22 -4.17 -12.22
C LEU A 135 -6.68 -5.47 -12.84
N THR A 136 -5.45 -5.41 -13.31
CA THR A 136 -4.70 -6.54 -13.84
C THR A 136 -4.23 -7.42 -12.68
N PRO A 137 -4.44 -8.75 -12.73
CA PRO A 137 -3.87 -9.66 -11.72
C PRO A 137 -2.34 -9.57 -11.67
N TYR A 138 -1.74 -9.73 -10.49
CA TYR A 138 -0.29 -9.77 -10.32
C TYR A 138 0.26 -11.17 -10.62
N ASP A 139 0.06 -11.61 -11.85
CA ASP A 139 0.50 -12.93 -12.27
C ASP A 139 1.98 -12.94 -12.66
N CYS A 140 2.62 -14.11 -12.57
CA CYS A 140 3.95 -14.33 -13.11
C CYS A 140 3.87 -14.45 -14.63
N ASP A 141 3.95 -13.34 -15.35
CA ASP A 141 4.13 -13.32 -16.80
C ASP A 141 5.64 -13.29 -17.15
N PRO A 142 6.18 -14.36 -17.78
CA PRO A 142 7.58 -14.40 -18.20
C PRO A 142 7.95 -13.34 -19.24
N GLU A 143 7.01 -12.80 -20.02
CA GLU A 143 7.25 -11.74 -21.00
C GLU A 143 7.30 -10.37 -20.31
N ASP A 144 6.37 -10.05 -19.41
CA ASP A 144 6.42 -8.78 -18.65
C ASP A 144 7.65 -8.72 -17.74
N SER A 145 8.06 -9.86 -17.17
CA SER A 145 9.26 -9.99 -16.36
C SER A 145 10.57 -9.69 -17.12
N ARG A 146 10.52 -9.58 -18.45
CA ARG A 146 11.69 -9.28 -19.30
C ARG A 146 12.07 -7.81 -19.30
N PHE A 147 11.21 -6.92 -18.81
CA PHE A 147 11.41 -5.47 -18.91
C PHE A 147 12.78 -5.00 -18.35
N GLY A 148 13.29 -5.67 -17.31
CA GLY A 148 14.60 -5.37 -16.70
C GLY A 148 15.77 -6.24 -17.18
N ALA A 149 15.55 -7.19 -18.09
CA ALA A 149 16.55 -8.17 -18.50
C ALA A 149 17.18 -7.82 -19.84
N GLN A 150 18.51 -7.74 -19.88
CA GLN A 150 19.26 -7.70 -21.12
C GLN A 150 19.63 -9.13 -21.55
N PHE A 151 18.95 -9.64 -22.58
CA PHE A 151 19.24 -10.97 -23.10
C PHE A 151 20.44 -10.92 -24.03
N HIS A 152 21.46 -11.71 -23.70
CA HIS A 152 22.56 -12.01 -24.61
C HIS A 152 22.33 -13.37 -25.24
N LYS A 153 22.64 -13.49 -26.53
CA LYS A 153 22.61 -14.79 -27.20
C LYS A 153 23.62 -15.71 -26.50
N SER A 154 23.16 -16.86 -26.02
CA SER A 154 24.05 -17.86 -25.43
C SER A 154 25.16 -18.21 -26.41
N ILE A 155 26.41 -18.18 -25.94
CA ILE A 155 27.57 -18.69 -26.69
C ILE A 155 27.68 -20.21 -26.59
N TYR A 156 26.91 -20.82 -25.70
CA TYR A 156 26.83 -22.26 -25.52
C TYR A 156 25.64 -22.83 -26.32
N PRO A 157 25.80 -24.02 -26.92
CA PRO A 157 24.69 -24.71 -27.54
C PRO A 157 23.57 -24.95 -26.50
N PRO A 158 22.29 -24.97 -26.91
CA PRO A 158 21.20 -25.30 -26.01
C PRO A 158 21.41 -26.70 -25.41
N ASP A 159 21.06 -26.86 -24.14
CA ASP A 159 21.10 -28.18 -23.50
C ASP A 159 20.12 -29.12 -24.23
N ASN A 160 20.61 -30.30 -24.61
CA ASN A 160 19.88 -31.33 -25.35
C ASN A 160 18.73 -31.94 -24.53
#